data_AF-A0A660M9T9-F1
#
_entry.id   AF-A0A660M9T9-F1
#
_cell.length_a   1.000
_cell.length_b   1.000
_cell.length_c   1.000
_cell.angle_alpha   90.00
_cell.angle_beta   90.00
_cell.angle_gamma   90.00
#
_symmetry.space_group_name_H-M   'P 1'
#
loop_
_entity.id
_entity.type
_entity.pdbx_description
1 polymer ?
#
loop_
_entity_poly.entity_id
_entity_poly.type
_entity_poly.pdbx_seq_one_letter_code
_entity_poly.pdbx_strand_id
1 'polypeptide(L)'
;MSKNSKQRTYARNRTKLSRRGFEKNPESDSVFLVKLILCALFALVWLKTKTNISIPIGVFSSFLLIYFFENRQENRRVFYAISLICGMISFFLPIGFLI
;
A
#
# COMPACT_ATOMS: atom_id res chain seq x y z
N MET A 1 -11.29 34.89 47.39
CA MET A 1 -11.66 33.81 46.46
C MET A 1 -10.63 33.72 45.34
N SER A 2 -9.70 32.76 45.42
CA SER A 2 -8.66 32.57 44.39
C SER A 2 -9.19 31.71 43.24
N LYS A 3 -9.35 32.30 42.05
CA LYS A 3 -9.70 31.57 40.82
C LYS A 3 -8.45 30.85 40.31
N ASN A 4 -8.24 29.63 40.77
CA ASN A 4 -7.21 28.74 40.24
C ASN A 4 -7.56 28.36 38.79
N SER A 5 -6.97 29.06 37.82
CA SER A 5 -7.10 28.71 36.40
C SER A 5 -6.25 27.47 36.12
N LYS A 6 -6.89 26.29 36.12
CA LYS A 6 -6.22 25.04 35.72
C LYS A 6 -5.70 25.20 34.28
N GLN A 7 -4.37 25.17 34.15
CA GLN A 7 -3.69 25.23 32.86
C GLN A 7 -4.18 24.05 32.00
N ARG A 8 -4.83 24.34 30.87
CA ARG A 8 -5.34 23.30 29.98
C ARG A 8 -4.15 22.65 29.28
N THR A 9 -3.77 21.45 29.71
CA THR A 9 -2.81 20.61 28.99
C THR A 9 -3.45 20.23 27.65
N TYR A 10 -3.05 20.94 26.58
CA TYR A 10 -3.46 20.56 25.24
C TYR A 10 -2.82 19.21 24.91
N ALA A 11 -3.66 18.19 24.74
CA ALA A 11 -3.24 16.91 24.19
C ALA A 11 -2.71 17.15 22.76
N ARG A 12 -1.39 17.29 22.66
CA ARG A 12 -0.66 17.64 21.43
C ARG A 12 -0.65 16.48 20.42
N ASN A 13 -0.97 15.27 20.87
CA ASN A 13 -1.17 14.08 20.04
C ASN A 13 -2.66 13.87 19.77
N ARG A 14 -3.28 14.74 18.96
CA ARG A 14 -4.53 14.37 18.32
C ARG A 14 -4.20 13.29 17.30
N THR A 15 -4.75 12.10 17.51
CA THR A 15 -4.75 11.02 16.52
C THR A 15 -5.21 11.59 15.17
N LYS A 16 -4.64 11.12 14.06
CA LYS A 16 -5.05 11.53 12.69
C LYS A 16 -6.50 11.12 12.36
N LEU A 17 -7.19 10.49 13.31
CA LEU A 17 -8.59 10.11 13.29
C LEU A 17 -9.46 11.21 13.93
N SER A 18 -10.59 11.48 13.30
CA SER A 18 -11.70 12.22 13.89
C SER A 18 -12.14 11.59 15.21
N ARG A 19 -12.78 12.37 16.08
CA ARG A 19 -13.39 11.90 17.33
C ARG A 19 -14.44 10.78 17.11
N ARG A 20 -14.96 10.66 15.88
CA ARG A 20 -15.88 9.60 15.43
C ARG A 20 -15.20 8.44 14.68
N GLY A 21 -13.87 8.42 14.61
CA GLY A 21 -13.10 7.39 13.89
C GLY A 21 -12.92 7.63 12.39
N PHE A 22 -13.51 8.69 11.83
CA PHE A 22 -13.34 9.04 10.42
C PHE A 22 -11.95 9.61 10.12
N GLU A 23 -11.40 9.26 8.96
CA GLU A 23 -10.14 9.81 8.50
C GLU A 23 -10.25 11.32 8.22
N LYS A 24 -9.22 12.07 8.60
CA LYS A 24 -9.25 13.54 8.52
C LYS A 24 -9.00 14.11 7.11
N ASN A 25 -8.87 13.29 6.07
CA ASN A 25 -8.78 13.69 4.66
C ASN A 25 -8.80 12.40 3.83
N PRO A 26 -9.96 11.76 3.59
CA PRO A 26 -9.98 10.51 2.83
C PRO A 26 -9.39 10.73 1.43
N GLU A 27 -8.60 9.77 0.97
CA GLU A 27 -8.23 9.73 -0.45
C GLU A 27 -9.50 9.39 -1.24
N SER A 28 -9.66 9.97 -2.43
CA SER A 28 -10.79 9.61 -3.29
C SER A 28 -10.68 8.15 -3.71
N ASP A 29 -11.79 7.40 -3.63
CA ASP A 29 -11.84 5.97 -3.96
C ASP A 29 -11.26 5.66 -5.34
N SER A 30 -11.48 6.53 -6.32
CA SER A 30 -10.97 6.36 -7.69
C SER A 30 -9.44 6.34 -7.76
N VAL A 31 -8.76 7.24 -7.06
CA VAL A 31 -7.29 7.29 -7.02
C VAL A 31 -6.74 6.05 -6.32
N PHE A 32 -7.38 5.62 -5.24
CA PHE A 32 -7.03 4.40 -4.54
C PHE A 32 -7.15 3.16 -5.46
N LEU A 33 -8.26 3.03 -6.18
CA LEU A 33 -8.49 1.94 -7.13
C LEU A 33 -7.48 1.93 -8.28
N VAL A 34 -7.18 3.09 -8.87
CA VAL A 34 -6.19 3.17 -9.96
C VAL A 34 -4.80 2.74 -9.50
N LYS A 35 -4.36 3.19 -8.31
CA LYS A 35 -3.11 2.73 -7.71
C LYS A 35 -3.11 1.20 -7.52
N LEU A 36 -4.24 0.65 -7.08
CA LEU A 36 -4.40 -0.78 -6.83
C LEU A 36 -4.26 -1.58 -8.11
N ILE A 37 -4.96 -1.17 -9.16
CA ILE A 37 -4.91 -1.81 -10.46
C ILE A 37 -3.49 -1.74 -11.04
N LEU A 38 -2.84 -0.58 -11.00
CA LEU A 38 -1.46 -0.44 -11.46
C LEU A 38 -0.52 -1.37 -10.71
N CYS A 39 -0.63 -1.42 -9.39
CA CYS A 39 0.22 -2.27 -8.56
C CYS A 39 -0.03 -3.76 -8.82
N ALA A 40 -1.28 -4.15 -9.00
CA ALA A 40 -1.63 -5.52 -9.39
C ALA A 40 -1.04 -5.89 -10.75
N LEU A 41 -1.11 -5.00 -11.75
CA LEU A 41 -0.54 -5.24 -13.08
C LEU A 41 0.97 -5.44 -13.03
N PHE A 42 1.70 -4.62 -12.27
CA PHE A 42 3.13 -4.82 -12.07
C PHE A 42 3.43 -6.15 -11.38
N ALA A 43 2.63 -6.55 -10.40
CA ALA A 43 2.84 -7.79 -9.65
C ALA A 43 2.70 -9.06 -10.51
N LEU A 44 1.99 -8.98 -11.64
CA LEU A 44 1.83 -10.09 -12.58
C LEU A 44 3.10 -10.39 -13.40
N VAL A 45 4.09 -9.50 -13.41
CA VAL A 45 5.28 -9.64 -14.27
C VAL A 45 6.30 -10.58 -13.64
N TRP A 46 6.63 -11.64 -14.38
CA TRP A 46 7.71 -12.56 -14.05
C TRP A 46 8.84 -12.48 -15.06
N LEU A 47 10.08 -12.55 -14.56
CA LEU A 47 11.25 -12.75 -15.40
C LEU A 47 11.54 -14.25 -15.44
N LYS A 48 11.46 -14.85 -16.63
CA LYS A 48 11.80 -16.27 -16.83
C LYS A 48 13.12 -16.36 -17.58
N THR A 49 14.12 -17.00 -16.96
CA THR A 49 15.40 -17.25 -17.60
C THR A 49 15.38 -18.59 -18.36
N LYS A 50 16.26 -18.72 -19.36
CA LYS A 50 16.49 -19.98 -20.09
C LYS A 50 16.90 -21.16 -19.19
N THR A 51 17.41 -20.88 -18.00
CA THR A 51 17.82 -21.87 -17.00
C THR A 51 16.69 -22.34 -16.07
N ASN A 52 15.42 -22.10 -16.45
CA ASN A 52 14.21 -22.43 -15.68
C ASN A 52 14.05 -21.70 -14.34
N ILE A 53 14.82 -20.65 -14.09
CA ILE A 53 14.67 -19.81 -12.89
C ILE A 53 13.60 -18.75 -13.19
N SER A 54 12.56 -18.70 -12.34
CA SER A 54 11.50 -17.70 -12.43
C SER A 54 11.65 -16.72 -11.27
N ILE A 55 11.92 -15.45 -11.58
CA ILE A 55 12.12 -14.39 -10.58
C ILE A 55 10.88 -13.49 -10.59
N PRO A 56 10.19 -13.29 -9.44
CA PRO A 56 8.99 -12.46 -9.33
C PRO A 56 9.33 -10.97 -9.29
N ILE A 57 10.02 -10.47 -10.32
CA ILE A 57 10.51 -9.08 -10.37
C ILE A 57 9.36 -8.06 -10.29
N GLY A 58 8.19 -8.43 -10.82
CA GLY A 58 6.97 -7.64 -10.75
C GLY A 58 6.49 -7.40 -9.34
N VAL A 59 6.55 -8.41 -8.47
CA VAL A 59 6.15 -8.28 -7.05
C VAL A 59 7.09 -7.34 -6.31
N PHE A 60 8.40 -7.46 -6.53
CA PHE A 60 9.38 -6.56 -5.93
C PHE A 60 9.21 -5.12 -6.41
N SER A 61 9.01 -4.92 -7.72
CA SER A 61 8.73 -3.61 -8.31
C SER A 61 7.46 -3.00 -7.72
N SER A 62 6.40 -3.80 -7.58
CA SER A 62 5.12 -3.39 -6.97
C SER A 62 5.31 -2.93 -5.53
N PHE A 63 6.05 -3.69 -4.72
CA PHE A 63 6.35 -3.31 -3.34
C PHE A 63 7.09 -1.98 -3.26
N LEU A 64 8.06 -1.77 -4.15
CA LEU A 64 8.82 -0.52 -4.22
C LEU A 64 7.91 0.65 -4.62
N LEU A 65 7.01 0.43 -5.57
CA LEU A 65 6.03 1.42 -6.02
C LEU A 65 5.08 1.80 -4.88
N ILE A 66 4.55 0.82 -4.14
CA ILE A 66 3.71 1.06 -2.95
C ILE A 66 4.47 1.89 -1.90
N TYR A 67 5.74 1.56 -1.65
CA TYR A 67 6.55 2.26 -0.67
C TYR A 67 6.70 3.76 -0.99
N PHE A 68 6.88 4.10 -2.26
CA PHE A 68 7.03 5.49 -2.70
C PHE A 68 5.71 6.25 -2.83
N PHE A 69 4.65 5.62 -3.36
CA PHE A 69 3.39 6.31 -3.65
C PHE A 69 2.41 6.32 -2.48
N GLU A 70 2.46 5.34 -1.58
CA GLU A 70 1.47 5.19 -0.52
C GLU A 70 2.01 5.59 0.85
N ASN A 71 1.63 6.80 1.26
CA ASN A 71 2.04 7.37 2.54
C ASN A 71 1.34 6.70 3.73
N ARG A 72 0.17 6.09 3.53
CA ARG A 72 -0.63 5.51 4.62
C ARG A 72 -0.27 4.06 4.88
N GLN A 73 0.00 3.76 6.14
CA GLN A 73 0.42 2.43 6.55
C GLN A 73 -0.67 1.37 6.39
N GLU A 74 -1.94 1.71 6.63
CA GLU A 74 -3.06 0.77 6.48
C GLU A 74 -3.27 0.41 5.00
N ASN A 75 -3.32 1.42 4.12
CA ASN A 75 -3.41 1.19 2.68
C ASN A 75 -2.23 0.37 2.15
N ARG A 76 -0.99 0.67 2.58
CA ARG A 76 0.20 -0.11 2.20
C ARG A 76 0.04 -1.60 2.50
N ARG A 77 -0.51 -1.97 3.66
CA ARG A 77 -0.74 -3.39 4.03
C ARG A 77 -1.68 -4.07 3.04
N VAL A 78 -2.75 -3.40 2.65
CA VAL A 78 -3.70 -3.90 1.65
C VAL A 78 -3.01 -4.08 0.30
N PHE A 79 -2.27 -3.08 -0.18
CA PHE A 79 -1.55 -3.17 -1.46
C PHE A 79 -0.49 -4.28 -1.46
N TYR A 80 0.25 -4.46 -0.37
CA TYR A 80 1.23 -5.54 -0.26
C TYR A 80 0.56 -6.91 -0.31
N ALA A 81 -0.55 -7.10 0.43
CA ALA A 81 -1.29 -8.35 0.43
C ALA A 81 -1.81 -8.69 -0.97
N ILE A 82 -2.43 -7.73 -1.65
CA ILE A 82 -2.96 -7.92 -3.01
C ILE A 82 -1.83 -8.22 -4.00
N SER A 83 -0.73 -7.47 -3.96
CA SER A 83 0.41 -7.71 -4.86
C SER A 83 1.02 -9.09 -4.65
N LEU A 84 1.07 -9.59 -3.42
CA LEU A 84 1.52 -10.95 -3.11
C LEU A 84 0.59 -12.00 -3.72
N ILE A 85 -0.73 -11.84 -3.53
CA ILE A 85 -1.74 -12.75 -4.08
C ILE A 85 -1.66 -12.76 -5.61
N CYS A 86 -1.60 -11.60 -6.26
CA CYS A 86 -1.44 -11.48 -7.71
C CYS A 86 -0.13 -12.12 -8.20
N GLY A 87 0.97 -11.94 -7.46
CA GLY A 87 2.25 -12.60 -7.74
C GLY A 87 2.15 -14.12 -7.69
N MET A 88 1.51 -14.66 -6.64
CA MET A 88 1.29 -16.10 -6.51
C MET A 88 0.40 -16.68 -7.61
N ILE A 89 -0.66 -15.97 -7.99
CA ILE A 89 -1.57 -16.40 -9.07
C ILE A 89 -0.84 -16.35 -10.42
N SER A 90 -0.10 -15.27 -10.69
CA SER A 90 0.65 -15.10 -11.94
C SER A 90 1.79 -16.10 -12.10
N PHE A 91 2.29 -16.72 -11.04
CA PHE A 91 3.26 -17.81 -11.17
C PHE A 91 2.74 -18.93 -12.09
N PHE A 92 1.43 -19.21 -12.04
CA PHE A 92 0.77 -20.24 -12.85
C PHE A 92 0.41 -19.77 -14.26
N LEU A 93 0.38 -18.46 -14.51
CA LEU A 93 0.11 -17.90 -15.83
C LEU A 93 1.43 -17.50 -16.52
N PRO A 94 1.66 -17.86 -17.79
CA PRO A 94 2.87 -17.47 -18.51
C PRO A 94 2.80 -15.99 -18.95
N ILE A 95 2.68 -15.07 -18.00
CA ILE A 95 2.80 -13.62 -18.22
C ILE A 95 4.23 -13.25 -17.82
N GLY A 96 5.16 -13.44 -18.75
CA GLY A 96 6.57 -13.18 -18.47
C GLY A 96 7.36 -12.91 -19.72
N PHE A 97 8.39 -12.07 -19.56
CA PHE A 97 9.39 -11.84 -20.60
C PHE A 97 10.43 -12.95 -20.52
N LEU A 98 10.76 -13.53 -21.67
CA LEU A 98 11.76 -14.57 -21.80
C LEU A 98 13.06 -13.91 -22.26
N ILE A 99 14.07 -13.91 -21.38
CA ILE A 99 15.41 -13.35 -21.62
C ILE A 99 16.44 -14.47 -21.55
#